data_AF-M5CED2-F1
#
_entry.id   AF-M5CED2-F1
#
_cell.length_a   1.000
_cell.length_b   1.000
_cell.length_c   1.000
_cell.angle_alpha   90.00
_cell.angle_beta   90.00
_cell.angle_gamma   90.00
#
_symmetry.space_group_name_H-M   'P 1'
#
loop_
_entity.id
_entity.type
_entity.pdbx_description
1 polymer ?
#
loop_
_entity_poly.entity_id
_entity_poly.type
_entity_poly.pdbx_seq_one_letter_code
_entity_poly.pdbx_strand_id
1 'polypeptide(L)'
;MWIKFANLARKSGRMNLAQKTIESLRPHVDQDPQQASPEVIYAHLKFMWASGDRIQAVDYLRDWASKLSADLGLTQAELSGRVPTLAARAKSRQWQSDMQEDWAARDIPDILRCYYLATQFDNTWYKAWHTWAMCNLDVIGHFETVNDTRTEEAAPNLVRHVAAAVQGFFRSIALRSDASFQETLRVLTLWFKFGAHEEVSMAMTDGFHTVNVTTWLEVIPQIIARIQTPSALVRRLISQLLNDVGRAHPQALIYPLTVASKSSSIARRNAATSIMDRMREHSPKVVDQL
;
A
#
# COMPACT_ATOMS: atom_id res chain seq x y z
N MET A 1 19.63 17.21 12.51
CA MET A 1 18.65 18.16 13.12
C MET A 1 18.16 19.20 12.10
N TRP A 2 19.07 19.91 11.42
CA TRP A 2 18.76 20.92 10.39
C TRP A 2 17.96 20.43 9.18
N ILE A 3 18.16 19.18 8.74
CA ILE A 3 17.36 18.57 7.65
C ILE A 3 15.87 18.44 8.05
N LYS A 4 15.58 18.09 9.32
CA LYS A 4 14.20 18.01 9.81
C LYS A 4 13.58 19.40 9.89
N PHE A 5 14.35 20.41 10.31
CA PHE A 5 13.93 21.80 10.33
C PHE A 5 13.62 22.34 8.92
N ALA A 6 14.50 22.09 7.93
CA ALA A 6 14.26 22.47 6.54
C ALA A 6 12.99 21.82 5.97
N ASN A 7 12.76 20.53 6.28
CA ASN A 7 11.54 19.83 5.87
C ASN A 7 10.27 20.38 6.54
N LEU A 8 10.37 20.82 7.80
CA LEU A 8 9.26 21.46 8.52
C LEU A 8 8.97 22.85 7.95
N ALA A 9 10.00 23.66 7.72
CA ALA A 9 9.89 24.98 7.10
C ALA A 9 9.18 24.89 5.74
N ARG A 10 9.59 23.93 4.90
CA ARG A 10 8.94 23.60 3.62
C ARG A 10 7.46 23.22 3.79
N LYS A 11 7.14 22.32 4.73
CA LYS A 11 5.75 21.92 5.01
C LYS A 11 4.88 23.07 5.51
N SER A 12 5.47 24.04 6.21
CA SER A 12 4.79 25.23 6.71
C SER A 12 4.68 26.38 5.70
N GLY A 13 5.07 26.19 4.44
CA GLY A 13 5.04 27.22 3.40
C GLY A 13 6.16 28.27 3.48
N ARG A 14 7.09 28.14 4.44
CA ARG A 14 8.22 29.07 4.64
C ARG A 14 9.40 28.68 3.76
N MET A 15 9.22 28.83 2.45
CA MET A 15 10.18 28.40 1.43
C MET A 15 11.53 29.12 1.53
N ASN A 16 11.54 30.44 1.76
CA ASN A 16 12.79 31.21 1.92
C ASN A 16 13.66 30.73 3.10
N LEU A 17 13.03 30.29 4.20
CA LEU A 17 13.73 29.76 5.37
C LEU A 17 14.25 28.34 5.09
N ALA A 18 13.46 27.53 4.39
CA ALA A 18 13.88 26.20 3.95
C ALA A 18 15.09 26.29 3.00
N GLN A 19 15.08 27.24 2.06
CA GLN A 19 16.17 27.48 1.12
C GLN A 19 17.47 27.83 1.83
N LYS A 20 17.46 28.86 2.69
CA LYS A 20 18.64 29.28 3.45
C LYS A 20 19.22 28.17 4.32
N THR A 21 18.34 27.36 4.91
CA THR A 21 18.76 26.20 5.72
C THR A 21 19.39 25.11 4.86
N ILE A 22 18.90 24.89 3.64
CA ILE A 22 19.45 23.89 2.72
C ILE A 22 20.77 24.36 2.11
N GLU A 23 20.87 25.65 1.78
CA GLU A 23 22.08 26.28 1.27
C GLU A 23 23.21 26.29 2.31
N SER A 24 22.89 26.52 3.59
CA SER A 24 23.88 26.40 4.68
C SER A 24 24.34 24.97 4.96
N LEU A 25 23.58 23.96 4.49
CA LEU A 25 23.92 22.55 4.60
C LEU A 25 24.71 22.02 3.40
N ARG A 26 24.82 22.77 2.30
CA ARG A 26 25.72 22.44 1.20
C ARG A 26 27.15 22.89 1.55
N PRO A 27 28.19 22.05 1.33
CA PRO A 27 29.56 22.51 1.45
C PRO A 27 29.82 23.67 0.47
N HIS A 28 30.67 24.62 0.87
CA HIS A 28 30.85 25.91 0.18
C HIS A 28 31.37 25.75 -1.27
N VAL A 29 30.70 26.47 -2.17
CA VAL A 29 31.02 27.08 -3.48
C VAL A 29 32.02 26.43 -4.46
N ASP A 30 33.04 25.68 -4.05
CA ASP A 30 34.05 25.10 -4.95
C ASP A 30 33.97 23.56 -5.11
N GLN A 31 32.98 22.94 -4.47
CA GLN A 31 32.72 21.50 -4.62
C GLN A 31 31.43 21.28 -5.40
N ASP A 32 31.52 20.37 -6.37
CA ASP A 32 30.42 19.97 -7.24
C ASP A 32 29.13 19.80 -6.39
N PRO A 33 27.99 20.43 -6.74
CA PRO A 33 26.74 20.40 -5.95
C PRO A 33 26.20 19.00 -5.57
N GLN A 34 26.88 17.95 -6.02
CA GLN A 34 26.66 16.52 -5.85
C GLN A 34 27.54 15.85 -4.76
N GLN A 35 28.54 16.53 -4.19
CA GLN A 35 29.36 16.00 -3.08
C GLN A 35 28.73 16.13 -1.69
N ALA A 36 27.56 16.79 -1.59
CA ALA A 36 26.82 16.89 -0.34
C ALA A 36 26.28 15.52 0.10
N SER A 37 26.04 15.33 1.41
CA SER A 37 25.50 14.07 1.91
C SER A 37 24.16 13.74 1.24
N PRO A 38 23.86 12.45 0.96
CA PRO A 38 22.64 12.05 0.27
C PRO A 38 21.35 12.60 0.86
N GLU A 39 21.31 12.79 2.18
CA GLU A 39 20.16 13.35 2.89
C GLU A 39 19.93 14.83 2.59
N VAL A 40 21.00 15.60 2.38
CA VAL A 40 20.96 17.04 2.05
C VAL A 40 20.56 17.24 0.59
N ILE A 41 21.12 16.44 -0.33
CA ILE A 41 20.72 16.45 -1.74
C ILE A 41 19.24 16.13 -1.89
N TYR A 42 18.76 15.13 -1.16
CA TYR A 42 17.35 14.77 -1.13
C TYR A 42 16.44 15.84 -0.50
N ALA A 43 16.92 16.58 0.49
CA ALA A 43 16.19 17.71 1.06
C ALA A 43 16.10 18.90 0.09
N HIS A 44 17.18 19.17 -0.65
CA HIS A 44 17.22 20.17 -1.71
C HIS A 44 16.27 19.82 -2.87
N LEU A 45 16.25 18.56 -3.29
CA LEU A 45 15.33 18.08 -4.31
C LEU A 45 13.86 18.23 -3.89
N LYS A 46 13.54 17.95 -2.62
CA LYS A 46 12.18 18.18 -2.07
C LYS A 46 11.78 19.65 -2.07
N PHE A 47 12.76 20.54 -1.89
CA PHE A 47 12.56 21.97 -1.95
C PHE A 47 12.32 22.43 -3.39
N MET A 48 13.18 22.07 -4.35
CA MET A 48 12.98 22.41 -5.77
C MET A 48 11.61 21.93 -6.30
N TRP A 49 11.21 20.71 -5.93
CA TRP A 49 9.88 20.20 -6.24
C TRP A 49 8.74 21.08 -5.70
N ALA A 50 8.88 21.58 -4.47
CA ALA A 50 7.87 22.43 -3.83
C ALA A 50 7.90 23.88 -4.31
N SER A 51 9.02 24.35 -4.87
CA SER A 51 9.18 25.69 -5.42
C SER A 51 8.62 25.85 -6.84
N GLY A 52 8.29 24.75 -7.52
CA GLY A 52 7.67 24.74 -8.85
C GLY A 52 8.55 24.19 -9.96
N ASP A 53 9.85 24.04 -9.73
CA ASP A 53 10.84 23.54 -10.70
C ASP A 53 10.86 22.00 -10.77
N ARG A 54 9.67 21.44 -11.01
CA ARG A 54 9.41 20.01 -10.90
C ARG A 54 10.15 19.17 -11.94
N ILE A 55 10.30 19.67 -13.18
CA ILE A 55 11.02 18.98 -14.27
C ILE A 55 12.51 18.88 -13.95
N GLN A 56 13.13 20.01 -13.58
CA GLN A 56 14.54 20.05 -13.21
C GLN A 56 14.83 19.21 -11.95
N ALA A 57 13.91 19.20 -10.98
CA ALA A 57 14.03 18.35 -9.80
C ALA A 57 14.03 16.85 -10.14
N VAL A 58 13.26 16.44 -11.14
CA VAL A 58 13.19 15.05 -11.59
C VAL A 58 14.44 14.64 -12.37
N ASP A 59 14.91 15.46 -13.30
CA ASP A 59 16.12 15.16 -14.07
C ASP A 59 17.36 15.14 -13.17
N TYR A 60 17.47 16.10 -12.24
CA TYR A 60 18.55 16.13 -11.26
C TYR A 60 18.53 14.89 -10.35
N LEU A 61 17.34 14.42 -9.97
CA LEU A 61 17.17 13.23 -9.13
C LEU A 61 17.49 11.93 -9.90
N ARG A 62 17.23 11.89 -11.22
CA ARG A 62 17.64 10.79 -12.11
C ARG A 62 19.17 10.73 -12.23
N ASP A 63 19.80 11.87 -12.51
CA ASP A 63 21.25 11.97 -12.65
C ASP A 63 21.97 11.71 -11.33
N TRP A 64 21.40 12.19 -10.22
CA TRP A 64 21.94 11.89 -8.90
C TRP A 64 21.79 10.40 -8.55
N ALA A 65 20.67 9.78 -8.90
CA ALA A 65 20.47 8.35 -8.68
C ALA A 65 21.40 7.47 -9.56
N SER A 66 21.70 7.89 -10.79
CA SER A 66 22.62 7.17 -11.69
C SER A 66 24.08 7.31 -11.23
N LYS A 67 24.50 8.52 -10.83
CA LYS A 67 25.82 8.78 -10.25
C LYS A 67 26.02 8.08 -8.92
N LEU A 68 25.03 8.14 -8.03
CA LEU A 68 25.10 7.44 -6.75
C LEU A 68 25.14 5.90 -6.94
N SER A 69 24.53 5.36 -8.01
CA SER A 69 24.71 3.95 -8.37
C SER A 69 26.10 3.62 -8.95
N ALA A 70 26.71 4.56 -9.68
CA ALA A 70 28.04 4.41 -10.25
C ALA A 70 29.16 4.56 -9.19
N ASP A 71 29.06 5.56 -8.31
CA ASP A 71 30.02 5.85 -7.23
C ASP A 71 30.09 4.75 -6.17
N LEU A 72 29.00 4.01 -6.00
CA LEU A 72 28.98 2.86 -5.09
C LEU A 72 29.57 1.59 -5.73
N GLY A 73 29.91 1.59 -7.03
CA GLY A 73 30.49 0.44 -7.74
C GLY A 73 29.58 -0.79 -7.80
N LEU A 74 28.27 -0.61 -7.62
CA LEU A 74 27.34 -1.70 -7.37
C LEU A 74 26.81 -2.26 -8.67
N THR A 75 27.06 -3.55 -8.91
CA THR A 75 26.24 -4.32 -9.85
C THR A 75 24.78 -4.30 -9.40
N GLN A 76 23.84 -4.57 -10.31
CA GLN A 76 22.38 -4.57 -10.05
C GLN A 76 21.95 -5.44 -8.82
N ALA A 77 22.82 -6.34 -8.38
CA ALA A 77 22.69 -7.19 -7.19
C ALA A 77 23.11 -6.51 -5.87
N GLU A 78 24.06 -5.56 -5.89
CA GLU A 78 24.64 -4.92 -4.69
C GLU A 78 24.04 -3.53 -4.41
N LEU A 79 23.25 -2.99 -5.36
CA LEU A 79 22.27 -1.90 -5.16
C LEU A 79 21.32 -2.16 -3.97
N SER A 80 21.37 -3.37 -3.44
CA SER A 80 20.73 -3.86 -2.25
C SER A 80 21.22 -3.33 -0.90
N GLY A 81 22.32 -2.58 -0.87
CA GLY A 81 22.94 -2.18 0.40
C GLY A 81 22.48 -0.85 1.01
N ARG A 82 21.89 0.10 0.27
CA ARG A 82 21.75 1.50 0.77
C ARG A 82 20.40 2.15 0.47
N VAL A 83 19.64 2.41 1.53
CA VAL A 83 18.33 3.10 1.59
C VAL A 83 18.26 4.47 0.85
N PRO A 84 19.31 5.33 0.81
CA PRO A 84 19.20 6.66 0.21
C PRO A 84 19.02 6.69 -1.31
N THR A 85 19.72 5.83 -2.08
CA THR A 85 19.63 5.75 -3.56
C THR A 85 18.22 5.37 -4.02
N LEU A 86 17.59 4.45 -3.31
CA LEU A 86 16.29 3.91 -3.71
C LEU A 86 15.14 4.76 -3.18
N ALA A 87 15.29 5.38 -2.00
CA ALA A 87 14.37 6.41 -1.53
C ALA A 87 14.37 7.67 -2.42
N ALA A 88 15.51 7.96 -3.03
CA ALA A 88 15.66 8.97 -4.07
C ALA A 88 14.89 8.59 -5.33
N ARG A 89 15.16 7.41 -5.90
CA ARG A 89 14.46 6.91 -7.11
C ARG A 89 12.96 6.78 -6.89
N ALA A 90 12.53 6.22 -5.77
CA ALA A 90 11.11 6.09 -5.42
C ALA A 90 10.43 7.46 -5.34
N LYS A 91 11.06 8.47 -4.73
CA LYS A 91 10.50 9.82 -4.75
C LYS A 91 10.54 10.50 -6.12
N SER A 92 11.56 10.25 -6.92
CA SER A 92 11.64 10.75 -8.30
C SER A 92 10.45 10.29 -9.10
N ARG A 93 10.10 9.03 -8.90
CA ARG A 93 9.01 8.35 -9.57
C ARG A 93 7.66 8.83 -9.03
N GLN A 94 7.55 9.08 -7.73
CA GLN A 94 6.35 9.68 -7.13
C GLN A 94 6.10 11.08 -7.70
N TRP A 95 7.17 11.85 -7.87
CA TRP A 95 7.14 13.17 -8.47
C TRP A 95 6.83 13.12 -9.96
N GLN A 96 7.41 12.20 -10.72
CA GLN A 96 7.00 11.99 -12.12
C GLN A 96 5.50 11.65 -12.22
N SER A 97 4.98 10.83 -11.30
CA SER A 97 3.55 10.49 -11.22
C SER A 97 2.66 11.69 -10.86
N ASP A 98 3.17 12.65 -10.08
CA ASP A 98 2.45 13.90 -9.75
C ASP A 98 2.54 14.95 -10.89
N MET A 99 3.42 14.76 -11.89
CA MET A 99 3.58 15.66 -13.05
C MET A 99 2.80 15.21 -14.30
N GLN A 100 2.63 13.91 -14.50
CA GLN A 100 1.94 13.35 -15.66
C GLN A 100 0.59 12.77 -15.20
N GLU A 101 -0.51 13.46 -15.50
CA GLU A 101 -1.87 12.93 -15.32
C GLU A 101 -2.10 11.65 -16.18
N ASP A 102 -1.30 11.47 -17.23
CA ASP A 102 -1.35 10.30 -18.09
C ASP A 102 -0.28 9.27 -17.70
N TRP A 103 -0.76 8.18 -17.10
CA TRP A 103 -0.08 6.93 -16.76
C TRP A 103 0.41 6.18 -18.02
N ALA A 104 1.19 6.83 -18.87
CA ALA A 104 1.58 6.29 -20.15
C ALA A 104 2.33 4.95 -19.94
N ALA A 105 1.73 3.88 -20.47
CA ALA A 105 2.08 2.47 -20.31
C ALA A 105 3.52 2.06 -20.68
N ARG A 106 4.42 3.01 -20.99
CA ARG A 106 5.83 2.75 -21.35
C ARG A 106 6.73 2.46 -20.15
N ASP A 107 6.50 3.07 -18.99
CA ASP A 107 7.47 3.01 -17.86
C ASP A 107 7.00 2.17 -16.66
N ILE A 108 5.83 1.54 -16.75
CA ILE A 108 5.18 0.79 -15.65
C ILE A 108 6.08 -0.29 -15.03
N PRO A 109 6.74 -1.19 -15.80
CA PRO A 109 7.54 -2.28 -15.22
C PRO A 109 8.74 -1.75 -14.44
N ASP A 110 9.38 -0.70 -14.95
CA ASP A 110 10.52 -0.08 -14.30
C ASP A 110 10.10 0.63 -13.01
N ILE A 111 8.96 1.35 -13.03
CA ILE A 111 8.32 2.00 -11.88
C ILE A 111 8.05 0.99 -10.78
N LEU A 112 7.34 -0.09 -11.11
CA LEU A 112 7.08 -1.20 -10.21
C LEU A 112 8.37 -1.80 -9.65
N ARG A 113 9.40 -1.98 -10.48
CA ARG A 113 10.68 -2.54 -10.04
C ARG A 113 11.37 -1.66 -9.00
N CYS A 114 11.38 -0.34 -9.17
CA CYS A 114 12.04 0.54 -8.19
C CYS A 114 11.27 0.65 -6.88
N TYR A 115 9.94 0.66 -6.91
CA TYR A 115 9.15 0.63 -5.67
C TYR A 115 9.25 -0.73 -4.97
N TYR A 116 9.24 -1.83 -5.73
CA TYR A 116 9.50 -3.16 -5.17
C TYR A 116 10.87 -3.24 -4.53
N LEU A 117 11.91 -2.72 -5.18
CA LEU A 117 13.24 -2.64 -4.57
C LEU A 117 13.19 -1.80 -3.29
N ALA A 118 12.53 -0.63 -3.29
CA ALA A 118 12.39 0.19 -2.09
C ALA A 118 11.73 -0.56 -0.91
N THR A 119 10.75 -1.43 -1.17
CA THR A 119 10.11 -2.25 -0.12
C THR A 119 11.01 -3.36 0.42
N GLN A 120 11.91 -3.91 -0.40
CA GLN A 120 12.88 -4.92 0.04
C GLN A 120 13.95 -4.35 0.98
N PHE A 121 14.30 -3.07 0.85
CA PHE A 121 15.37 -2.45 1.67
C PHE A 121 14.89 -1.82 2.95
N ASP A 122 13.73 -1.17 2.91
CA ASP A 122 13.12 -0.62 4.10
C ASP A 122 11.73 -1.23 4.29
N ASN A 123 11.72 -2.35 5.00
CA ASN A 123 10.48 -3.04 5.33
C ASN A 123 9.59 -2.21 6.28
N THR A 124 10.10 -1.14 6.88
CA THR A 124 9.32 -0.24 7.76
C THR A 124 8.74 0.97 7.05
N TRP A 125 9.12 1.20 5.78
CA TRP A 125 8.67 2.36 5.03
C TRP A 125 7.27 2.17 4.43
N TYR A 126 6.25 2.45 5.24
CA TYR A 126 4.85 2.26 4.83
C TYR A 126 4.47 2.95 3.51
N LYS A 127 5.02 4.15 3.23
CA LYS A 127 4.70 4.88 1.98
C LYS A 127 5.23 4.16 0.75
N ALA A 128 6.37 3.49 0.85
CA ALA A 128 6.88 2.69 -0.27
C ALA A 128 5.96 1.50 -0.54
N TRP A 129 5.51 0.81 0.50
CA TRP A 129 4.52 -0.27 0.40
C TRP A 129 3.19 0.23 -0.20
N HIS A 130 2.69 1.36 0.28
CA HIS A 130 1.48 1.99 -0.24
C HIS A 130 1.61 2.34 -1.72
N THR A 131 2.67 3.06 -2.10
CA THR A 131 2.85 3.49 -3.50
C THR A 131 3.10 2.29 -4.42
N TRP A 132 3.82 1.26 -3.96
CA TRP A 132 3.97 0.01 -4.71
C TRP A 132 2.62 -0.68 -4.94
N ALA A 133 1.77 -0.76 -3.91
CA ALA A 133 0.43 -1.33 -4.02
C ALA A 133 -0.46 -0.53 -4.98
N MET A 134 -0.38 0.81 -4.92
CA MET A 134 -1.06 1.72 -5.85
C MET A 134 -0.64 1.47 -7.28
N CYS A 135 0.66 1.45 -7.57
CA CYS A 135 1.13 1.16 -8.92
C CYS A 135 0.60 -0.18 -9.46
N ASN A 136 0.52 -1.23 -8.63
CA ASN A 136 -0.08 -2.49 -9.06
C ASN A 136 -1.60 -2.37 -9.29
N LEU A 137 -2.31 -1.58 -8.47
CA LEU A 137 -3.75 -1.32 -8.63
C LEU A 137 -4.07 -0.61 -9.95
N ASP A 138 -3.25 0.38 -10.32
CA ASP A 138 -3.45 1.13 -11.56
C ASP A 138 -3.12 0.27 -12.80
N VAL A 139 -2.14 -0.62 -12.69
CA VAL A 139 -1.85 -1.65 -13.70
C VAL A 139 -3.03 -2.59 -13.89
N ILE A 140 -3.67 -3.02 -12.80
CA ILE A 140 -4.90 -3.82 -12.85
C ILE A 140 -6.00 -3.05 -13.58
N GLY A 141 -6.18 -1.75 -13.30
CA GLY A 141 -7.13 -0.89 -14.02
C GLY A 141 -6.85 -0.80 -15.53
N HIS A 142 -5.58 -0.65 -15.92
CA HIS A 142 -5.17 -0.69 -17.33
C HIS A 142 -5.43 -2.05 -17.97
N PHE A 143 -5.12 -3.15 -17.30
CA PHE A 143 -5.43 -4.48 -17.84
C PHE A 143 -6.93 -4.71 -17.96
N GLU A 144 -7.76 -4.21 -17.05
CA GLU A 144 -9.22 -4.32 -17.14
C GLU A 144 -9.81 -3.53 -18.31
N THR A 145 -9.26 -2.34 -18.60
CA THR A 145 -9.69 -1.54 -19.76
C THR A 145 -9.23 -2.14 -21.09
N VAL A 146 -8.08 -2.83 -21.13
CA VAL A 146 -7.53 -3.45 -22.35
C VAL A 146 -8.07 -4.86 -22.59
N ASN A 147 -8.30 -5.66 -21.54
CA ASN A 147 -8.72 -7.07 -21.63
C ASN A 147 -10.18 -7.30 -22.02
N ASP A 148 -10.99 -6.25 -22.23
CA ASP A 148 -12.31 -6.40 -22.87
C ASP A 148 -12.20 -6.96 -24.30
N THR A 149 -10.97 -7.15 -24.83
CA THR A 149 -10.69 -7.66 -26.17
C THR A 149 -9.83 -8.93 -26.29
N ARG A 150 -9.18 -9.46 -25.23
CA ARG A 150 -8.22 -10.62 -25.34
C ARG A 150 -8.23 -11.51 -24.08
N THR A 151 -8.87 -12.68 -24.14
CA THR A 151 -9.48 -13.29 -22.94
C THR A 151 -8.75 -14.43 -22.22
N GLU A 152 -7.56 -14.92 -22.58
CA GLU A 152 -7.04 -16.15 -21.91
C GLU A 152 -5.59 -16.09 -21.37
N GLU A 153 -4.65 -15.42 -22.05
CA GLU A 153 -3.24 -15.37 -21.60
C GLU A 153 -2.92 -14.26 -20.58
N ALA A 154 -3.79 -13.25 -20.48
CA ALA A 154 -3.60 -12.11 -19.57
C ALA A 154 -4.05 -12.38 -18.13
N ALA A 155 -4.85 -13.43 -17.91
CA ALA A 155 -5.37 -13.81 -16.59
C ALA A 155 -4.26 -14.09 -15.55
N PRO A 156 -3.20 -14.88 -15.81
CA PRO A 156 -2.17 -15.15 -14.81
C PRO A 156 -1.34 -13.91 -14.43
N ASN A 157 -1.05 -13.03 -15.38
CA ASN A 157 -0.30 -11.80 -15.08
C ASN A 157 -1.14 -10.81 -14.26
N LEU A 158 -2.43 -10.70 -14.57
CA LEU A 158 -3.37 -9.90 -13.78
C LEU A 158 -3.44 -10.38 -12.33
N VAL A 159 -3.60 -11.69 -12.12
CA VAL A 159 -3.67 -12.31 -10.79
C VAL A 159 -2.41 -12.04 -9.96
N ARG A 160 -1.23 -12.08 -10.59
CA ARG A 160 0.04 -11.73 -9.92
C ARG A 160 0.08 -10.27 -9.47
N HIS A 161 -0.36 -9.34 -10.30
CA HIS A 161 -0.46 -7.93 -9.92
C HIS A 161 -1.48 -7.71 -8.80
N VAL A 162 -2.60 -8.43 -8.82
CA VAL A 162 -3.59 -8.40 -7.72
C VAL A 162 -2.99 -8.90 -6.42
N ALA A 163 -2.33 -10.07 -6.44
CA ALA A 163 -1.68 -10.62 -5.25
C ALA A 163 -0.62 -9.66 -4.70
N ALA A 164 0.19 -9.05 -5.57
CA ALA A 164 1.19 -8.04 -5.21
C ALA A 164 0.55 -6.79 -4.58
N ALA A 165 -0.51 -6.24 -5.19
CA ALA A 165 -1.24 -5.09 -4.65
C ALA A 165 -1.79 -5.38 -3.25
N VAL A 166 -2.42 -6.55 -3.07
CA VAL A 166 -2.96 -7.02 -1.79
C VAL A 166 -1.86 -7.09 -0.73
N GLN A 167 -0.74 -7.75 -1.03
CA GLN A 167 0.41 -7.84 -0.11
C GLN A 167 0.95 -6.46 0.28
N GLY A 168 1.04 -5.55 -0.69
CA GLY A 168 1.54 -4.18 -0.45
C GLY A 168 0.62 -3.37 0.45
N PHE A 169 -0.70 -3.44 0.24
CA PHE A 169 -1.66 -2.77 1.13
C PHE A 169 -1.64 -3.37 2.53
N PHE A 170 -1.54 -4.70 2.68
CA PHE A 170 -1.43 -5.33 4.00
C PHE A 170 -0.21 -4.85 4.78
N ARG A 171 0.96 -4.80 4.13
CA ARG A 171 2.18 -4.27 4.76
C ARG A 171 2.06 -2.78 5.10
N SER A 172 1.48 -1.97 4.20
CA SER A 172 1.23 -0.56 4.48
C SER A 172 0.32 -0.36 5.69
N ILE A 173 -0.78 -1.11 5.78
CA ILE A 173 -1.73 -1.07 6.90
C ILE A 173 -1.05 -1.52 8.20
N ALA A 174 -0.29 -2.61 8.17
CA ALA A 174 0.39 -3.14 9.36
C ALA A 174 1.44 -2.18 9.95
N LEU A 175 2.09 -1.37 9.11
CA LEU A 175 3.13 -0.42 9.51
C LEU A 175 2.55 0.92 10.01
N ARG A 176 1.28 1.20 9.74
CA ARG A 176 0.63 2.44 10.19
C ARG A 176 -0.08 2.21 11.52
N SER A 177 0.10 3.16 12.44
CA SER A 177 -0.65 3.19 13.70
C SER A 177 -2.12 3.59 13.49
N ASP A 178 -2.38 4.36 12.44
CA ASP A 178 -3.71 4.74 11.98
C ASP A 178 -4.07 3.87 10.76
N ALA A 179 -4.85 2.82 10.98
CA ALA A 179 -5.34 2.02 9.86
C ALA A 179 -6.11 2.92 8.89
N SER A 180 -5.67 2.99 7.63
CA SER A 180 -6.37 3.80 6.64
C SER A 180 -7.58 3.02 6.14
N PHE A 181 -8.77 3.47 6.54
CA PHE A 181 -10.06 2.98 6.03
C PHE A 181 -10.07 2.79 4.50
N GLN A 182 -9.44 3.72 3.76
CA GLN A 182 -9.32 3.66 2.30
C GLN A 182 -8.49 2.46 1.81
N GLU A 183 -7.35 2.16 2.47
CA GLU A 183 -6.51 1.02 2.10
C GLU A 183 -7.25 -0.30 2.40
N THR A 184 -7.95 -0.38 3.53
CA THR A 184 -8.78 -1.54 3.87
C THR A 184 -9.89 -1.77 2.85
N LEU A 185 -10.59 -0.71 2.41
CA LEU A 185 -11.60 -0.82 1.36
C LEU A 185 -11.02 -1.27 0.01
N ARG A 186 -9.81 -0.82 -0.35
CA ARG A 186 -9.12 -1.27 -1.57
C ARG A 186 -8.80 -2.77 -1.50
N VAL A 187 -8.31 -3.25 -0.36
CA VAL A 187 -8.08 -4.68 -0.12
C VAL A 187 -9.38 -5.47 -0.27
N LEU A 188 -10.48 -5.01 0.34
CA LEU A 188 -11.78 -5.67 0.21
C LEU A 188 -12.29 -5.68 -1.24
N THR A 189 -12.06 -4.59 -1.98
CA THR A 189 -12.46 -4.49 -3.39
C THR A 189 -11.72 -5.51 -4.25
N LEU A 190 -10.38 -5.58 -4.11
CA LEU A 190 -9.57 -6.58 -4.81
C LEU A 190 -9.93 -8.00 -4.41
N TRP A 191 -10.14 -8.24 -3.12
CA TRP A 191 -10.50 -9.56 -2.60
C TRP A 191 -11.85 -10.03 -3.12
N PHE A 192 -12.90 -9.21 -3.09
CA PHE A 192 -14.21 -9.64 -3.56
C PHE A 192 -14.29 -9.75 -5.09
N LYS A 193 -13.45 -9.02 -5.83
CA LYS A 193 -13.38 -9.11 -7.30
C LYS A 193 -12.57 -10.31 -7.78
N PHE A 194 -11.44 -10.60 -7.14
CA PHE A 194 -10.46 -11.59 -7.62
C PHE A 194 -10.18 -12.76 -6.65
N GLY A 195 -10.82 -12.79 -5.48
CA GLY A 195 -10.57 -13.79 -4.44
C GLY A 195 -11.02 -15.22 -4.77
N ALA A 196 -11.56 -15.46 -5.96
CA ALA A 196 -11.77 -16.81 -6.48
C ALA A 196 -10.45 -17.47 -6.94
N HIS A 197 -9.41 -16.68 -7.20
CA HIS A 197 -8.09 -17.20 -7.56
C HIS A 197 -7.27 -17.59 -6.32
N GLU A 198 -6.58 -18.73 -6.40
CA GLU A 198 -5.83 -19.30 -5.28
C GLU A 198 -4.69 -18.39 -4.82
N GLU A 199 -3.91 -17.80 -5.74
CA GLU A 199 -2.82 -16.87 -5.41
C GLU A 199 -3.31 -15.67 -4.58
N VAL A 200 -4.48 -15.10 -4.92
CA VAL A 200 -5.09 -13.99 -4.18
C VAL A 200 -5.58 -14.48 -2.81
N SER A 201 -6.21 -15.66 -2.75
CA SER A 201 -6.66 -16.26 -1.49
C SER A 201 -5.50 -16.52 -0.52
N MET A 202 -4.35 -16.97 -1.02
CA MET A 202 -3.13 -17.15 -0.23
C MET A 202 -2.61 -15.80 0.30
N ALA A 203 -2.46 -14.81 -0.58
CA ALA A 203 -2.04 -13.47 -0.19
C ALA A 203 -2.96 -12.82 0.86
N MET A 204 -4.28 -13.06 0.76
CA MET A 204 -5.25 -12.61 1.76
C MET A 204 -5.07 -13.33 3.10
N THR A 205 -4.84 -14.65 3.10
CA THR A 205 -4.62 -15.44 4.32
C THR A 205 -3.40 -14.94 5.08
N ASP A 206 -2.28 -14.77 4.39
CA ASP A 206 -1.04 -14.23 4.96
C ASP A 206 -1.25 -12.80 5.47
N GLY A 207 -1.99 -11.99 4.72
CA GLY A 207 -2.35 -10.62 5.07
C GLY A 207 -3.14 -10.51 6.38
N PHE A 208 -4.16 -11.35 6.56
CA PHE A 208 -5.00 -11.35 7.76
C PHE A 208 -4.21 -11.58 9.04
N HIS A 209 -3.19 -12.44 9.01
CA HIS A 209 -2.33 -12.69 10.17
C HIS A 209 -1.38 -11.53 10.51
N THR A 210 -1.14 -10.61 9.56
CA THR A 210 -0.18 -9.51 9.73
C THR A 210 -0.80 -8.21 10.22
N VAL A 211 -2.12 -8.06 10.08
CA VAL A 211 -2.86 -6.85 10.46
C VAL A 211 -3.66 -7.09 11.75
N ASN A 212 -3.77 -6.06 12.59
CA ASN A 212 -4.55 -6.15 13.82
C ASN A 212 -6.04 -6.37 13.53
N VAL A 213 -6.68 -7.22 14.32
CA VAL A 213 -8.11 -7.53 14.24
C VAL A 213 -8.98 -6.25 14.34
N THR A 214 -8.53 -5.24 15.09
CA THR A 214 -9.24 -3.96 15.24
C THR A 214 -9.42 -3.19 13.92
N THR A 215 -8.52 -3.37 12.95
CA THR A 215 -8.60 -2.72 11.64
C THR A 215 -9.84 -3.13 10.84
N TRP A 216 -10.37 -4.32 11.10
CA TRP A 216 -11.53 -4.84 10.38
C TRP A 216 -12.85 -4.31 10.91
N LEU A 217 -12.87 -3.69 12.10
CA LEU A 217 -14.11 -3.28 12.77
C LEU A 217 -14.90 -2.26 11.93
N GLU A 218 -14.21 -1.31 11.30
CA GLU A 218 -14.83 -0.28 10.46
C GLU A 218 -15.45 -0.85 9.18
N VAL A 219 -15.00 -2.02 8.74
CA VAL A 219 -15.42 -2.65 7.47
C VAL A 219 -16.27 -3.91 7.64
N ILE A 220 -16.69 -4.21 8.87
CA ILE A 220 -17.62 -5.31 9.19
C ILE A 220 -18.89 -5.28 8.29
N PRO A 221 -19.55 -4.12 8.06
CA PRO A 221 -20.75 -4.07 7.23
C PRO A 221 -20.51 -4.56 5.80
N GLN A 222 -19.37 -4.20 5.20
CA GLN A 222 -18.97 -4.57 3.84
C GLN A 222 -18.66 -6.08 3.76
N ILE A 223 -18.02 -6.64 4.79
CA ILE A 223 -17.72 -8.08 4.88
C ILE A 223 -19.02 -8.89 5.01
N ILE A 224 -19.90 -8.50 5.92
CA ILE A 224 -21.17 -9.21 6.17
C ILE A 224 -22.12 -9.09 4.97
N ALA A 225 -22.09 -7.98 4.23
CA ALA A 225 -22.84 -7.85 2.98
C ALA A 225 -22.48 -8.98 1.97
N ARG A 226 -21.25 -9.49 2.02
CA ARG A 226 -20.72 -10.53 1.10
C ARG A 226 -20.67 -11.94 1.68
N ILE A 227 -21.24 -12.18 2.87
CA ILE A 227 -21.21 -13.50 3.54
C ILE A 227 -21.81 -14.63 2.67
N GLN A 228 -22.77 -14.34 1.79
CA GLN A 228 -23.39 -15.32 0.88
C GLN A 228 -22.73 -15.44 -0.50
N THR A 229 -21.47 -15.02 -0.67
CA THR A 229 -20.76 -15.08 -1.96
C THR A 229 -20.72 -16.51 -2.54
N PRO A 230 -20.88 -16.72 -3.86
CA PRO A 230 -20.87 -18.06 -4.46
C PRO A 230 -19.51 -18.78 -4.41
N SER A 231 -18.40 -18.03 -4.39
CA SER A 231 -17.05 -18.61 -4.27
C SER A 231 -16.81 -19.22 -2.88
N ALA A 232 -16.49 -20.52 -2.85
CA ALA A 232 -16.22 -21.25 -1.61
C ALA A 232 -14.96 -20.75 -0.89
N LEU A 233 -13.91 -20.38 -1.64
CA LEU A 233 -12.67 -19.84 -1.08
C LEU A 233 -12.92 -18.53 -0.34
N VAL A 234 -13.64 -17.60 -0.98
CA VAL A 234 -14.00 -16.31 -0.37
C VAL A 234 -14.88 -16.52 0.87
N ARG A 235 -15.89 -17.41 0.82
CA ARG A 235 -16.71 -17.70 2.00
C ARG A 235 -15.91 -18.25 3.17
N ARG A 236 -14.94 -19.14 2.90
CA ARG A 236 -14.07 -19.71 3.95
C ARG A 236 -13.26 -18.62 4.62
N LEU A 237 -12.65 -17.74 3.84
CA LEU A 237 -11.88 -16.60 4.35
C LEU A 237 -12.73 -15.58 5.12
N ILE A 238 -13.93 -15.25 4.63
CA ILE A 238 -14.89 -14.41 5.37
C ILE A 238 -15.22 -15.03 6.73
N SER A 239 -15.51 -16.34 6.74
CA SER A 239 -15.87 -17.05 7.96
C SER A 239 -14.70 -17.07 8.94
N GLN A 240 -13.46 -17.30 8.47
CA GLN A 240 -12.26 -17.25 9.29
C GLN A 240 -12.07 -15.87 9.92
N LEU A 241 -12.08 -14.81 9.10
CA LEU A 241 -11.92 -13.44 9.56
C LEU A 241 -12.99 -13.03 10.59
N LEU A 242 -14.26 -13.34 10.33
CA LEU A 242 -15.35 -13.03 11.25
C LEU A 242 -15.27 -13.84 12.56
N ASN A 243 -14.77 -15.08 12.52
CA ASN A 243 -14.53 -15.84 13.75
C ASN A 243 -13.39 -15.21 14.57
N ASP A 244 -12.30 -14.77 13.93
CA ASP A 244 -11.18 -14.12 14.61
C ASP A 244 -11.60 -12.77 15.22
N VAL A 245 -12.38 -11.97 14.48
CA VAL A 245 -13.00 -10.74 14.97
C VAL A 245 -13.99 -11.03 16.11
N GLY A 246 -14.79 -12.09 16.01
CA GLY A 246 -15.77 -12.47 17.04
C GLY A 246 -15.12 -12.92 18.35
N ARG A 247 -13.93 -13.53 18.28
CA ARG A 247 -13.14 -13.88 19.48
C ARG A 247 -12.60 -12.66 20.21
N ALA A 248 -12.12 -11.64 19.48
CA ALA A 248 -11.53 -10.45 20.07
C ALA A 248 -12.57 -9.37 20.44
N HIS A 249 -13.59 -9.19 19.61
CA HIS A 249 -14.59 -8.12 19.68
C HIS A 249 -16.02 -8.63 19.41
N PRO A 250 -16.57 -9.53 20.25
CA PRO A 250 -17.90 -10.12 20.02
C PRO A 250 -19.02 -9.08 19.91
N GLN A 251 -18.93 -8.00 20.71
CA GLN A 251 -19.89 -6.88 20.71
C GLN A 251 -20.07 -6.23 19.33
N ALA A 252 -18.99 -6.17 18.52
CA ALA A 252 -19.03 -5.54 17.21
C ALA A 252 -19.77 -6.38 16.15
N LEU A 253 -19.84 -7.71 16.33
CA LEU A 253 -20.43 -8.63 15.37
C LEU A 253 -21.88 -9.03 15.67
N ILE A 254 -22.29 -8.91 16.93
CA ILE A 254 -23.60 -9.32 17.41
C ILE A 254 -24.78 -8.75 16.61
N TYR A 255 -24.86 -7.42 16.47
CA TYR A 255 -25.99 -6.79 15.78
C TYR A 255 -25.95 -7.11 14.28
N PRO A 256 -24.81 -6.94 13.57
CA PRO A 256 -24.74 -7.29 12.16
C PRO A 256 -25.07 -8.77 11.86
N LEU A 257 -24.62 -9.71 12.70
CA LEU A 257 -24.89 -11.14 12.52
C LEU A 257 -26.34 -11.51 12.84
N THR A 258 -26.94 -10.89 13.86
CA THR A 258 -28.36 -11.09 14.19
C THR A 258 -29.28 -10.58 13.09
N VAL A 259 -28.94 -9.45 12.46
CA VAL A 259 -29.65 -8.96 11.27
C VAL A 259 -29.47 -9.92 10.10
N ALA A 260 -28.27 -10.44 9.90
CA ALA A 260 -27.99 -11.39 8.81
C ALA A 260 -28.69 -12.76 9.00
N SER A 261 -28.85 -13.24 10.24
CA SER A 261 -29.54 -14.50 10.54
C SER A 261 -31.05 -14.44 10.30
N LYS A 262 -31.66 -13.26 10.42
CA LYS A 262 -33.07 -13.03 10.10
C LYS A 262 -33.34 -12.77 8.61
N SER A 263 -32.34 -12.95 7.74
CA SER A 263 -32.49 -12.70 6.30
C SER A 263 -33.41 -13.70 5.60
N SER A 264 -34.08 -13.25 4.53
CA SER A 264 -34.86 -14.10 3.62
C SER A 264 -33.98 -15.09 2.85
N SER A 265 -32.71 -14.74 2.58
CA SER A 265 -31.76 -15.64 1.91
C SER A 265 -31.31 -16.76 2.85
N ILE A 266 -31.58 -18.01 2.46
CA ILE A 266 -31.19 -19.21 3.21
C ILE A 266 -29.67 -19.29 3.36
N ALA A 267 -28.91 -19.04 2.30
CA ALA A 267 -27.45 -19.07 2.33
C ALA A 267 -26.87 -18.03 3.31
N ARG A 268 -27.42 -16.80 3.31
CA ARG A 268 -27.02 -15.73 4.23
C ARG A 268 -27.33 -16.10 5.67
N ARG A 269 -28.55 -16.59 5.91
CA ARG A 269 -29.01 -17.02 7.23
C ARG A 269 -28.16 -18.16 7.78
N ASN A 270 -27.94 -19.22 7.01
CA ASN A 270 -27.14 -20.36 7.43
C ASN A 270 -25.69 -19.97 7.75
N ALA A 271 -25.07 -19.12 6.93
CA ALA A 271 -23.71 -18.64 7.18
C ALA A 271 -23.63 -17.76 8.44
N ALA A 272 -24.59 -16.85 8.63
CA ALA A 272 -24.64 -16.00 9.81
C ALA A 272 -24.88 -16.81 11.10
N THR A 273 -25.80 -17.77 11.07
CA THR A 273 -26.06 -18.66 12.22
C THR A 273 -24.83 -19.49 12.56
N SER A 274 -24.14 -20.06 11.57
CA SER A 274 -22.92 -20.84 11.82
C SER A 274 -21.80 -20.03 12.49
N ILE A 275 -21.64 -18.75 12.14
CA ILE A 275 -20.65 -17.86 12.77
C ILE A 275 -21.11 -17.47 14.19
N MET A 276 -22.39 -17.19 14.39
CA MET A 276 -22.94 -16.90 15.72
C MET A 276 -22.78 -18.10 16.67
N ASP A 277 -23.03 -19.32 16.21
CA ASP A 277 -22.87 -20.54 17.01
C ASP A 277 -21.42 -20.69 17.48
N ARG A 278 -20.44 -20.49 16.58
CA ARG A 278 -19.01 -20.48 16.92
C ARG A 278 -18.65 -19.37 17.89
N MET A 279 -19.25 -18.19 17.74
CA MET A 279 -19.04 -17.07 18.67
C MET A 279 -19.62 -17.39 20.05
N ARG A 280 -20.74 -18.10 20.12
CA ARG A 280 -21.41 -18.52 21.37
C ARG A 280 -20.55 -19.46 22.20
N GLU A 281 -19.75 -20.33 21.58
CA GLU A 281 -18.78 -21.19 22.28
C GLU A 281 -17.75 -20.38 23.09
N HIS A 282 -17.35 -19.20 22.60
CA HIS A 282 -16.27 -18.41 23.20
C HIS A 282 -16.81 -17.24 24.04
N SER A 283 -18.02 -16.76 23.76
CA SER A 283 -18.60 -15.58 24.40
C SER A 283 -20.12 -15.74 24.61
N PRO A 284 -20.57 -16.77 25.36
CA PRO A 284 -22.00 -17.06 25.52
C PRO A 284 -22.74 -15.92 26.20
N LYS A 285 -22.13 -15.31 27.22
CA LYS A 285 -22.70 -14.19 27.97
C LYS A 285 -23.06 -12.99 27.10
N VAL A 286 -22.32 -12.75 26.02
CA VAL A 286 -22.54 -11.60 25.14
C VAL A 286 -23.63 -11.90 24.10
N VAL A 287 -23.68 -13.15 23.63
CA VAL A 287 -24.70 -13.62 22.68
C VAL A 287 -26.07 -13.75 23.35
N ASP A 288 -26.11 -14.17 24.61
CA ASP A 288 -27.35 -14.38 25.38
C ASP A 288 -27.91 -13.08 25.99
N GLN A 289 -27.21 -11.95 25.87
CA GLN A 289 -27.62 -10.64 26.36
C GLN A 289 -28.46 -9.81 25.36
N LEU A 290 -28.81 -10.38 24.19
CA LEU A 290 -29.74 -9.78 23.22
C LEU A 290 -31.08 -10.47 23.19
#